data_AF-A0A3N0DBM4-F1
#
_entry.id   AF-A0A3N0DBM4-F1
#
_cell.length_a   1.000
_cell.length_b   1.000
_cell.length_c   1.000
_cell.angle_alpha   90.00
_cell.angle_beta   90.00
_cell.angle_gamma   90.00
#
_symmetry.space_group_name_H-M   'P 1'
#
loop_
_entity.id
_entity.type
_entity.pdbx_description
1 polymer ?
#
loop_
_entity_poly.entity_id
_entity_poly.type
_entity_poly.pdbx_seq_one_letter_code
_entity_poly.pdbx_strand_id
1 'polypeptide(L)'
;MTDVRYVQIDEILAIARMVTDTERSVRDMGLLVSAIERPRTNVFGAEPYPTLHEKAAALLHSVARDHALIDGNERTAWLAMRVFLRLNGVSASTAPPSASIADPFVEEVARDNTDVPAVAKRPSAWFPVSRRSTSFSGGFRERDPRSVPGVQPGPGPGRRAMARRAHR
;
A
#
# COMPACT_ATOMS: atom_id res chain seq x y z
N MET A 1 -2.25 -19.57 -14.36
CA MET A 1 -1.46 -19.21 -13.16
C MET A 1 -1.01 -17.79 -13.35
N THR A 2 -1.41 -16.87 -12.48
CA THR A 2 -1.03 -15.46 -12.59
C THR A 2 0.47 -15.37 -12.38
N ASP A 3 1.20 -14.85 -13.36
CA ASP A 3 2.63 -14.63 -13.25
C ASP A 3 2.91 -13.63 -12.12
N VAL A 4 3.77 -13.98 -11.17
CA VAL A 4 4.06 -13.15 -10.01
C VAL A 4 5.15 -12.15 -10.39
N ARG A 5 4.83 -10.85 -10.33
CA ARG A 5 5.82 -9.80 -10.56
C ARG A 5 6.54 -9.49 -9.25
N TYR A 6 7.82 -9.78 -9.20
CA TYR A 6 8.68 -9.48 -8.06
C TYR A 6 9.38 -8.13 -8.24
N VAL A 7 9.80 -7.54 -7.11
CA VAL A 7 10.57 -6.30 -7.07
C VAL A 7 11.97 -6.55 -7.64
N GLN A 8 12.39 -5.72 -8.57
CA GLN A 8 13.71 -5.78 -9.20
C GLN A 8 14.74 -4.93 -8.44
N ILE A 9 16.02 -5.12 -8.76
CA ILE A 9 17.11 -4.43 -8.08
C ILE A 9 17.05 -2.90 -8.27
N ASP A 10 16.71 -2.43 -9.47
CA ASP A 10 16.55 -1.01 -9.77
C ASP A 10 15.37 -0.39 -9.00
N GLU A 11 14.28 -1.15 -8.84
CA GLU A 11 13.09 -0.72 -8.10
C GLU A 11 13.39 -0.61 -6.59
N ILE A 12 14.07 -1.59 -5.97
CA ILE A 12 14.42 -1.51 -4.55
C ILE A 12 15.43 -0.39 -4.28
N LEU A 13 16.38 -0.16 -5.19
CA LEU A 13 17.32 0.96 -5.10
C LEU A 13 16.61 2.30 -5.20
N ALA A 14 15.62 2.43 -6.10
CA ALA A 14 14.82 3.64 -6.21
C ALA A 14 14.02 3.92 -4.92
N ILE A 15 13.45 2.88 -4.31
CA ILE A 15 12.76 3.00 -3.02
C ILE A 15 13.75 3.43 -1.92
N ALA A 16 14.92 2.80 -1.84
CA ALA A 16 15.93 3.13 -0.83
C ALA A 16 16.41 4.58 -0.95
N ARG A 17 16.66 5.07 -2.18
CA ARG A 17 17.00 6.48 -2.43
C ARG A 17 15.89 7.43 -2.00
N MET A 18 14.63 7.12 -2.32
CA MET A 18 13.49 7.93 -1.90
C MET A 18 13.33 7.99 -0.37
N VAL A 19 13.67 6.91 0.34
CA VAL A 19 13.55 6.82 1.80
C VAL A 19 14.68 7.55 2.52
N THR A 20 15.90 7.45 1.99
CA THR A 20 17.12 7.91 2.66
C THR A 20 17.62 9.26 2.15
N ASP A 21 17.07 9.74 1.03
CA ASP A 21 17.49 10.96 0.33
C ASP A 21 18.98 10.96 -0.03
N THR A 22 19.54 9.78 -0.33
CA THR A 22 20.95 9.63 -0.70
C THR A 22 21.17 8.56 -1.77
N GLU A 23 22.11 8.85 -2.67
CA GLU A 23 22.59 7.93 -3.72
C GLU A 23 23.49 6.81 -3.14
N ARG A 24 24.02 7.00 -1.93
CA ARG A 24 24.87 6.01 -1.23
C ARG A 24 24.09 5.25 -0.17
N SER A 25 22.89 4.81 -0.49
CA SER A 25 22.01 4.12 0.46
C SER A 25 22.41 2.67 0.71
N VAL A 26 23.15 2.03 -0.19
CA VAL A 26 23.51 0.62 -0.08
C VAL A 26 24.82 0.42 0.67
N ARG A 27 24.78 -0.45 1.68
CA ARG A 27 25.96 -0.94 2.40
C ARG A 27 26.56 -2.16 1.69
N ASP A 28 25.70 -3.11 1.32
CA ASP A 28 26.10 -4.37 0.71
C ASP A 28 25.09 -4.80 -0.38
N MET A 29 25.56 -4.81 -1.62
CA MET A 29 24.73 -5.20 -2.77
C MET A 29 24.38 -6.70 -2.77
N GLY A 30 25.27 -7.57 -2.29
CA GLY A 30 25.04 -9.01 -2.25
C GLY A 30 23.92 -9.36 -1.27
N LEU A 31 23.92 -8.73 -0.08
CA LEU A 31 22.83 -8.87 0.88
C LEU A 31 21.51 -8.32 0.33
N LEU A 32 21.54 -7.19 -0.38
CA LEU A 32 20.32 -6.62 -0.98
C LEU A 32 19.71 -7.55 -2.03
N VAL A 33 20.55 -8.11 -2.90
CA VAL A 33 20.11 -9.08 -3.92
C VAL A 33 19.57 -10.35 -3.26
N SER A 34 20.26 -10.88 -2.25
CA SER A 34 19.78 -12.04 -1.49
C SER A 34 18.40 -11.79 -0.86
N ALA A 35 18.18 -10.60 -0.30
CA ALA A 35 16.91 -10.23 0.31
C ALA A 35 15.76 -10.22 -0.71
N ILE A 36 15.94 -9.59 -1.87
CA ILE A 36 14.88 -9.51 -2.90
C ILE A 36 14.60 -10.84 -3.60
N GLU A 37 15.55 -11.78 -3.61
CA GLU A 37 15.36 -13.12 -4.18
C GLU A 37 14.67 -14.08 -3.21
N ARG A 38 14.69 -13.82 -1.89
CA ARG A 38 14.07 -14.68 -0.88
C ARG A 38 12.60 -15.06 -1.18
N PRO A 39 11.71 -14.16 -1.63
CA PRO A 39 10.33 -14.50 -1.98
C PRO A 39 10.18 -15.50 -3.14
N ARG A 40 11.22 -15.66 -3.96
CA ARG A 40 11.27 -16.59 -5.11
C ARG A 40 11.93 -17.94 -4.76
N THR A 41 12.43 -18.08 -3.54
CA THR A 41 13.18 -19.28 -3.17
C THR A 41 12.31 -20.52 -3.23
N ASN A 42 12.91 -21.61 -3.69
CA ASN A 42 12.31 -22.94 -3.66
C ASN A 42 13.24 -23.83 -2.84
N VAL A 43 12.69 -24.51 -1.84
CA VAL A 43 13.46 -25.36 -0.94
C VAL A 43 12.96 -26.79 -1.11
N PHE A 44 13.83 -27.67 -1.60
CA PHE A 44 13.53 -29.09 -1.87
C PHE A 44 12.31 -29.33 -2.78
N GLY A 45 12.09 -28.45 -3.77
CA GLY A 45 10.97 -28.57 -4.70
C GLY A 45 9.65 -28.00 -4.16
N ALA A 46 9.61 -27.51 -2.92
CA ALA A 46 8.48 -26.84 -2.32
C ALA A 46 8.67 -25.32 -2.30
N GLU A 47 7.62 -24.59 -2.69
CA GLU A 47 7.55 -23.15 -2.50
C GLU A 47 7.16 -22.86 -1.04
N PRO A 48 8.06 -22.27 -0.22
CA PRO A 48 7.78 -22.01 1.20
C PRO A 48 6.73 -20.90 1.40
N TYR A 49 6.46 -20.10 0.36
CA TYR A 49 5.58 -18.95 0.39
C TYR A 49 4.48 -19.09 -0.70
N PRO A 50 3.48 -19.96 -0.51
CA PRO A 50 2.47 -20.23 -1.53
C PRO A 50 1.58 -19.02 -1.86
N THR A 51 1.42 -18.07 -0.93
CA THR A 51 0.55 -16.90 -1.12
C THR A 51 1.32 -15.62 -1.44
N LEU A 52 0.66 -14.66 -2.10
CA LEU A 52 1.22 -13.32 -2.33
C LEU A 52 1.56 -12.61 -1.02
N HIS A 53 0.76 -12.80 0.03
CA HIS A 53 1.01 -12.18 1.33
C HIS A 53 2.22 -12.78 2.03
N GLU A 54 2.46 -14.08 1.91
CA GLU A 54 3.69 -14.71 2.43
C GLU A 54 4.92 -14.29 1.64
N LYS A 55 4.83 -14.18 0.31
CA LYS A 55 5.93 -13.64 -0.52
C LYS A 55 6.25 -12.18 -0.16
N ALA A 56 5.22 -11.37 0.07
CA ALA A 56 5.38 -9.99 0.52
C ALA A 56 6.00 -9.93 1.93
N ALA A 57 5.57 -10.80 2.84
CA ALA A 57 6.12 -10.91 4.18
C ALA A 57 7.59 -11.38 4.17
N ALA A 58 7.95 -12.31 3.28
CA ALA A 58 9.33 -12.75 3.09
C ALA A 58 10.24 -11.60 2.62
N LEU A 59 9.74 -10.76 1.71
CA LEU A 59 10.44 -9.56 1.23
C LEU A 59 10.63 -8.54 2.35
N LEU A 60 9.55 -8.24 3.10
CA LEU A 60 9.61 -7.34 4.25
C LEU A 60 10.64 -7.83 5.28
N HIS A 61 10.55 -9.10 5.65
CA HIS A 61 11.38 -9.69 6.69
C HIS A 61 12.87 -9.72 6.30
N SER A 62 13.20 -10.10 5.07
CA SER A 62 14.60 -10.11 4.60
C SER A 62 15.19 -8.71 4.49
N VAL A 63 14.51 -7.77 3.82
CA VAL A 63 15.05 -6.41 3.64
C VAL A 63 15.19 -5.67 4.97
N ALA A 64 14.27 -5.89 5.91
CA ALA A 64 14.35 -5.26 7.23
C ALA A 64 15.52 -5.78 8.07
N ARG A 65 15.89 -7.06 7.94
CA ARG A 65 16.87 -7.74 8.81
C ARG A 65 18.27 -7.89 8.24
N ASP A 66 18.41 -7.96 6.92
CA ASP A 66 19.70 -8.28 6.29
C ASP A 66 20.68 -7.08 6.35
N HIS A 67 20.23 -5.91 6.81
CA HIS A 67 21.04 -4.69 6.94
C HIS A 67 21.83 -4.35 5.67
N ALA A 68 21.22 -4.56 4.51
CA ALA A 68 21.84 -4.34 3.22
C ALA A 68 22.01 -2.84 2.90
N LEU A 69 21.23 -1.97 3.54
CA LEU A 69 21.31 -0.52 3.42
C LEU A 69 22.03 0.10 4.62
N ILE A 70 22.64 1.28 4.40
CA ILE A 70 23.29 2.07 5.44
C ILE A 70 22.28 2.55 6.49
N ASP A 71 21.11 3.03 6.03
CA ASP A 71 19.99 3.42 6.87
C ASP A 71 18.67 3.13 6.13
N GLY A 72 17.54 3.17 6.85
CA GLY A 72 16.22 3.09 6.27
C GLY A 72 15.82 1.68 5.81
N ASN A 73 16.48 0.63 6.30
CA ASN A 73 16.16 -0.78 5.98
C ASN A 73 14.67 -1.06 6.23
N GLU A 74 14.16 -0.71 7.41
CA GLU A 74 12.76 -0.90 7.80
C GLU A 74 11.77 -0.15 6.89
N ARG A 75 12.00 1.15 6.70
CA ARG A 75 11.16 2.00 5.84
C ARG A 75 11.18 1.52 4.38
N THR A 76 12.34 1.09 3.88
CA THR A 76 12.48 0.52 2.54
C THR A 76 11.76 -0.81 2.43
N ALA A 77 11.89 -1.69 3.43
CA ALA A 77 11.23 -2.99 3.46
C ALA A 77 9.70 -2.84 3.44
N TRP A 78 9.15 -1.91 4.22
CA TRP A 78 7.72 -1.58 4.23
C TRP A 78 7.21 -1.15 2.85
N LEU A 79 7.93 -0.24 2.19
CA LEU A 79 7.56 0.25 0.87
C LEU A 79 7.74 -0.82 -0.21
N ALA A 80 8.81 -1.62 -0.15
CA ALA A 80 9.05 -2.72 -1.07
C ALA A 80 7.94 -3.77 -1.01
N MET A 81 7.52 -4.15 0.20
CA MET A 81 6.38 -5.04 0.42
C MET A 81 5.09 -4.47 -0.22
N ARG A 82 4.80 -3.19 -0.01
CA ARG A 82 3.62 -2.54 -0.58
C ARG A 82 3.67 -2.46 -2.10
N VAL A 83 4.85 -2.14 -2.66
CA VAL A 83 5.07 -2.13 -4.10
C VAL A 83 4.85 -3.52 -4.66
N PHE A 84 5.43 -4.56 -4.06
CA PHE A 84 5.21 -5.95 -4.45
C PHE A 84 3.72 -6.32 -4.49
N LEU A 85 2.96 -6.01 -3.43
CA LEU A 85 1.53 -6.27 -3.40
C LEU A 85 0.78 -5.54 -4.53
N ARG A 86 1.11 -4.26 -4.74
CA ARG A 86 0.50 -3.43 -5.79
C ARG A 86 0.80 -3.96 -7.19
N LEU A 87 2.04 -4.38 -7.44
CA LEU A 87 2.47 -4.98 -8.71
C LEU A 87 1.69 -6.25 -9.06
N ASN A 88 1.22 -6.97 -8.03
CA ASN A 88 0.43 -8.19 -8.17
C ASN A 88 -1.09 -7.95 -8.02
N GLY A 89 -1.54 -6.70 -8.11
CA GLY A 89 -2.95 -6.34 -8.09
C GLY A 89 -3.63 -6.42 -6.72
N VAL A 90 -2.86 -6.60 -5.65
CA VAL A 90 -3.35 -6.53 -4.27
C VAL A 90 -3.27 -5.06 -3.82
N SER A 91 -4.32 -4.52 -3.21
CA SER A 91 -4.35 -3.17 -2.60
C SER A 91 -4.50 -1.94 -3.53
N ALA A 92 -4.87 -2.07 -4.81
CA ALA A 92 -5.04 -0.87 -5.66
C ALA A 92 -6.06 0.15 -5.09
N SER A 93 -7.03 -0.31 -4.28
CA SER A 93 -8.10 0.53 -3.70
C SER A 93 -8.07 0.66 -2.18
N THR A 94 -7.10 0.04 -1.49
CA THR A 94 -7.06 0.03 -0.02
C THR A 94 -5.97 0.97 0.47
N ALA A 95 -6.35 1.91 1.35
CA ALA A 95 -5.39 2.79 1.99
C ALA A 95 -4.49 1.99 2.95
N PRO A 96 -3.17 2.26 3.00
CA PRO A 96 -2.30 1.65 3.99
C PRO A 96 -2.69 2.07 5.41
N PRO A 97 -2.34 1.28 6.43
CA PRO A 97 -2.47 1.71 7.83
C PRO A 97 -1.64 2.99 8.08
N SER A 98 -2.00 3.74 9.13
CA SER A 98 -1.21 4.89 9.57
C SER A 98 0.18 4.46 10.04
N ALA A 99 1.14 5.38 10.02
CA ALA A 99 2.50 5.15 10.49
C ALA A 99 2.53 4.62 11.94
N SER A 100 1.65 5.14 12.82
CA SER A 100 1.51 4.67 14.21
C SER A 100 1.15 3.19 14.37
N ILE A 101 0.60 2.55 13.34
CA ILE A 101 0.28 1.12 13.31
C ILE A 101 1.34 0.34 12.51
N ALA A 102 1.81 0.91 11.40
CA ALA A 102 2.76 0.25 10.51
C ALA A 102 4.17 0.17 11.12
N ASP A 103 4.67 1.26 11.68
CA ASP A 103 6.03 1.38 12.20
C ASP A 103 6.33 0.34 13.29
N PRO A 104 5.52 0.17 14.36
CA PRO A 104 5.80 -0.84 15.38
C PRO A 104 5.75 -2.27 14.83
N PHE A 105 4.94 -2.52 13.78
CA PHE A 105 4.95 -3.82 13.11
C PHE A 105 6.25 -4.08 12.35
N VAL A 106 6.75 -3.08 11.61
CA VAL A 106 8.00 -3.23 10.85
C VAL A 106 9.19 -3.38 11.81
N GLU A 107 9.21 -2.62 12.90
CA GLU A 107 10.21 -2.75 13.96
C GLU A 107 10.20 -4.15 14.59
N GLU A 108 9.01 -4.70 14.88
CA GLU A 108 8.85 -6.07 15.39
C GLU A 108 9.44 -7.09 14.42
N VAL A 109 9.15 -6.95 13.12
CA VAL A 109 9.71 -7.83 12.06
C VAL A 109 11.23 -7.71 11.96
N ALA A 110 11.79 -6.52 12.16
CA ALA A 110 13.23 -6.29 12.12
C ALA A 110 13.96 -6.89 13.34
N ARG A 111 13.32 -6.87 14.52
CA ARG A 111 13.92 -7.36 15.77
C ARG A 111 13.73 -8.87 15.95
N ASP A 112 12.50 -9.35 15.83
CA ASP A 112 12.13 -10.70 16.22
C ASP A 112 12.40 -11.72 15.11
N ASN A 113 12.76 -12.95 15.50
CA ASN A 113 12.88 -14.08 14.58
C ASN A 113 11.49 -14.66 14.27
N THR A 114 10.58 -13.79 13.81
CA THR A 114 9.19 -14.11 13.56
C THR A 114 9.06 -14.90 12.28
N ASP A 115 8.32 -16.00 12.35
CA ASP A 115 8.07 -16.83 11.18
C ASP A 115 7.27 -16.07 10.10
N VAL A 116 7.65 -16.23 8.83
CA VAL A 116 7.09 -15.46 7.71
C VAL A 116 5.57 -15.60 7.57
N PRO A 117 4.96 -16.80 7.73
CA PRO A 117 3.51 -16.95 7.74
C PRO A 117 2.82 -16.16 8.88
N ALA A 118 3.48 -15.96 10.02
CA ALA A 118 2.94 -15.13 11.09
C ALA A 118 2.97 -13.64 10.69
N VAL A 119 4.07 -13.19 10.09
CA VAL A 119 4.20 -11.83 9.53
C VAL A 119 3.12 -11.56 8.48
N ALA A 120 2.82 -12.53 7.62
CA ALA A 120 1.85 -12.40 6.52
C ALA A 120 0.42 -12.09 6.98
N LYS A 121 0.03 -12.41 8.22
CA LYS A 121 -1.33 -12.17 8.75
C LYS A 121 -1.70 -10.69 8.74
N ARG A 122 -0.76 -9.80 9.12
CA ARG A 122 -1.00 -8.35 9.16
C ARG A 122 -1.18 -7.75 7.76
N PRO A 123 -0.27 -7.95 6.79
CA PRO A 123 -0.49 -7.55 5.40
C PRO A 123 -1.76 -8.14 4.80
N SER A 124 -2.14 -9.37 5.15
CA SER A 124 -3.40 -9.98 4.67
C SER A 124 -4.65 -9.24 5.16
N ALA A 125 -4.63 -8.77 6.40
CA ALA A 125 -5.72 -7.99 6.99
C ALA A 125 -5.79 -6.56 6.43
N TRP A 126 -4.64 -5.90 6.26
CA TRP A 126 -4.58 -4.53 5.73
C TRP A 126 -4.80 -4.47 4.22
N PHE A 127 -4.39 -5.50 3.48
CA PHE A 127 -4.39 -5.54 2.03
C PHE A 127 -5.11 -6.81 1.53
N PRO A 128 -6.43 -6.93 1.71
CA PRO A 128 -7.15 -8.11 1.27
C PRO A 128 -7.13 -8.23 -0.25
N VAL A 129 -7.05 -9.47 -0.76
CA VAL A 129 -7.24 -9.70 -2.21
C VAL A 129 -8.69 -9.40 -2.54
N SER A 130 -8.94 -8.30 -3.25
CA SER A 130 -10.29 -7.98 -3.70
C SER A 130 -10.76 -9.08 -4.66
N ARG A 131 -11.70 -9.91 -4.22
CA ARG A 131 -12.47 -10.75 -5.15
C ARG A 131 -13.20 -9.77 -6.06
N ARG A 132 -12.82 -9.71 -7.34
CA ARG A 132 -13.59 -8.93 -8.32
C ARG A 132 -15.03 -9.45 -8.28
N SER A 133 -15.93 -8.66 -7.69
CA SER A 133 -17.36 -8.90 -7.79
C SER A 133 -17.75 -8.58 -9.22
N THR A 134 -17.73 -9.58 -10.10
CA THR A 134 -18.46 -9.51 -11.36
C THR A 134 -19.95 -9.61 -11.04
N SER A 135 -20.52 -8.55 -10.52
CA SER A 135 -21.96 -8.36 -10.40
C SER A 135 -22.31 -6.94 -10.83
N PHE A 136 -22.04 -6.65 -12.10
CA PHE A 136 -22.76 -5.60 -12.80
C PHE A 136 -24.11 -6.20 -13.26
N SER A 137 -25.07 -6.28 -12.34
CA SER A 137 -26.48 -6.47 -12.66
C SER A 137 -27.25 -5.33 -11.98
N GLY A 138 -27.09 -4.13 -12.55
CA GLY A 138 -27.83 -2.93 -12.18
C GLY A 138 -28.61 -2.48 -13.39
N GLY A 139 -29.86 -2.94 -13.50
CA GLY A 139 -30.77 -2.58 -14.58
C GLY A 139 -30.91 -1.07 -14.72
N PHE A 140 -30.67 -0.59 -15.93
CA PHE A 140 -30.97 0.77 -16.35
C PHE A 140 -32.49 0.94 -16.30
N ARG A 141 -33.01 1.53 -15.21
CA ARG A 141 -34.40 2.00 -15.18
C ARG A 141 -34.51 3.23 -16.06
N GLU A 142 -35.05 3.02 -17.24
CA GLU A 142 -35.52 4.04 -18.17
C GLU A 142 -36.41 5.03 -17.41
N ARG A 143 -36.00 6.31 -17.36
CA ARG A 143 -36.80 7.38 -16.76
C ARG A 143 -37.85 7.83 -17.77
N ASP A 144 -39.11 7.72 -17.39
CA ASP A 144 -40.26 8.30 -18.09
C ASP A 144 -40.11 9.83 -18.17
N PRO A 145 -40.14 10.45 -19.37
CA PRO A 145 -39.93 11.88 -19.56
C PRO A 145 -41.12 12.79 -19.18
N ARG A 146 -42.18 12.30 -18.51
CA ARG A 146 -43.39 13.12 -18.21
C ARG A 146 -43.56 13.67 -16.80
N SER A 147 -42.57 13.55 -15.91
CA SER A 147 -42.68 14.12 -14.56
C SER A 147 -41.99 15.47 -14.45
N VAL A 148 -42.72 16.55 -14.75
CA VAL A 148 -42.31 17.93 -14.51
C VAL A 148 -42.74 18.33 -13.09
N PRO A 149 -41.85 18.72 -12.16
CA PRO A 149 -42.25 19.35 -10.91
C PRO A 149 -42.42 20.87 -11.12
N GLY A 150 -43.54 21.38 -10.61
CA GLY A 150 -43.97 22.77 -10.76
C GLY A 150 -43.00 23.81 -10.22
N VAL A 151 -42.91 24.90 -10.98
CA VAL A 151 -42.26 26.17 -10.63
C VAL A 151 -42.97 26.81 -9.44
N GLN A 152 -42.25 27.13 -8.37
CA GLN A 152 -42.64 28.19 -7.43
C GLN A 152 -41.70 29.39 -7.57
N PRO A 153 -42.23 30.62 -7.62
CA PRO A 153 -41.43 31.84 -7.85
C PRO A 153 -40.71 32.29 -6.57
N GLY A 154 -39.47 32.77 -6.73
CA GLY A 154 -38.61 33.24 -5.64
C GLY A 154 -38.99 34.62 -5.08
N PRO A 155 -38.56 34.96 -3.85
CA PRO A 155 -38.77 36.28 -3.27
C PRO A 155 -37.72 37.30 -3.76
N GLY A 156 -38.19 38.49 -4.16
CA GLY A 156 -37.38 39.59 -4.70
C GLY A 156 -36.53 40.36 -3.65
N PRO A 157 -35.64 41.27 -4.09
CA PRO A 157 -34.62 41.88 -3.24
C PRO A 157 -35.18 43.03 -2.40
N GLY A 158 -35.17 42.85 -1.07
CA GLY A 158 -35.46 43.85 -0.06
C GLY A 158 -34.25 44.74 0.26
N ARG A 159 -34.52 46.03 0.47
CA ARG A 159 -33.59 47.17 0.50
C ARG A 159 -32.63 47.24 1.72
N ARG A 160 -31.39 47.68 1.41
CA ARG A 160 -30.44 48.54 2.16
C ARG A 160 -30.82 49.08 3.56
N ALA A 161 -29.86 48.97 4.49
CA ALA A 161 -29.37 50.00 5.45
C ALA A 161 -28.08 49.43 6.09
N MET A 162 -26.86 49.94 6.00
CA MET A 162 -26.23 51.24 6.33
C MET A 162 -26.34 51.69 7.80
N ALA A 163 -25.34 51.32 8.62
CA ALA A 163 -24.84 52.03 9.81
C ALA A 163 -23.49 51.38 10.22
N ARG A 164 -22.32 51.96 9.91
CA ARG A 164 -21.50 52.94 10.69
C ARG A 164 -21.09 52.48 12.11
N ARG A 165 -19.75 52.33 12.29
CA ARG A 165 -18.79 52.73 13.37
C ARG A 165 -19.26 52.62 14.83
N ALA A 166 -18.45 52.33 15.85
CA ALA A 166 -17.06 52.69 16.16
C ALA A 166 -16.54 51.88 17.38
N HIS A 167 -15.22 51.93 17.63
CA HIS A 167 -14.49 51.90 18.92
C HIS A 167 -15.02 51.00 20.05
N ARG A 168 -14.22 50.12 20.65
CA ARG A 168 -12.98 50.41 21.38
C ARG A 168 -12.34 49.09 21.82
#